data_AF-A0A9D3VPU6-F1
#
_entry.id   AF-A0A9D3VPU6-F1
#
_cell.length_a   1.000
_cell.length_b   1.000
_cell.length_c   1.000
_cell.angle_alpha   90.00
_cell.angle_beta   90.00
_cell.angle_gamma   90.00
#
_symmetry.space_group_name_H-M   'P 1'
#
loop_
_entity.id
_entity.type
_entity.pdbx_description
1 polymer ?
#
loop_
_entity_poly.entity_id
_entity_poly.type
_entity_poly.pdbx_seq_one_letter_code
_entity_poly.pdbx_strand_id
1 'polypeptide(L)'
;MYPYGGYFPVRPPFMRRLVPNEHDPDYTTSLADPEGYFLASLPCLDQMLHYISVLHILSTHSADEEYLGDRKALSTWAGDPKIVEAFYKFSMEMKKIGKEIEKRNGDPNLRNRCGAGISPYELLLPSSGPGVTCRGVPNSVSI
;
A
#
# COMPACT_ATOMS: atom_id res chain seq x y z
N MET A 1 1.61 -1.07 2.23
CA MET A 1 1.64 -2.55 2.26
C MET A 1 0.50 -3.14 3.09
N TYR A 2 0.33 -2.70 4.34
CA TYR A 2 -0.71 -3.13 5.28
C TYR A 2 -2.13 -3.16 4.69
N PRO A 3 -2.59 -2.19 3.88
CA PRO A 3 -3.97 -2.23 3.40
C PRO A 3 -4.29 -3.40 2.46
N TYR A 4 -3.28 -4.01 1.85
CA TYR A 4 -3.44 -5.22 1.02
C TYR A 4 -2.97 -6.51 1.70
N GLY A 5 -2.21 -6.41 2.80
CA GLY A 5 -1.61 -7.56 3.49
C GLY A 5 -2.01 -7.70 4.96
N GLY A 6 -2.79 -6.76 5.50
CA GLY A 6 -3.23 -6.75 6.89
C GLY A 6 -4.29 -7.81 7.17
N TYR A 7 -5.06 -8.20 6.14
CA TYR A 7 -5.82 -9.44 6.18
C TYR A 7 -4.95 -10.58 5.65
N PHE A 8 -4.35 -11.32 6.57
CA PHE A 8 -3.31 -12.32 6.29
C PHE A 8 -3.67 -13.33 5.18
N PRO A 9 -4.90 -13.90 5.14
CA PRO A 9 -5.30 -14.84 4.08
C PRO A 9 -5.16 -14.32 2.65
N VAL A 10 -5.24 -12.99 2.44
CA VAL A 10 -5.10 -12.40 1.09
C VAL A 10 -3.66 -12.43 0.60
N ARG A 11 -2.66 -12.37 1.50
CA ARG A 11 -1.25 -12.32 1.11
C ARG A 11 -0.33 -12.93 2.17
N PRO A 12 -0.39 -14.26 2.38
CA PRO A 12 0.54 -14.92 3.28
C PRO A 12 1.98 -14.86 2.72
N PRO A 13 2.99 -14.50 3.52
CA PRO A 13 4.38 -14.47 3.10
C PRO A 13 4.95 -15.89 2.89
N PHE A 14 4.40 -16.90 3.59
CA PHE A 14 4.76 -18.30 3.44
C PHE A 14 3.62 -19.21 3.94
N MET A 15 3.69 -20.49 3.58
CA MET A 15 2.76 -21.54 4.02
C MET A 15 3.54 -22.63 4.78
N ARG A 16 2.92 -23.25 5.79
CA ARG A 16 3.52 -24.31 6.62
C ARG A 16 3.29 -25.73 6.06
N ARG A 17 2.40 -25.87 5.08
CA ARG A 17 2.04 -27.14 4.45
C ARG A 17 2.19 -27.05 2.95
N LEU A 18 2.51 -28.17 2.32
CA LEU A 18 2.48 -28.34 0.87
C LEU A 18 1.04 -28.64 0.43
N VAL A 19 0.78 -28.55 -0.88
CA VAL A 19 -0.45 -29.09 -1.45
C VAL A 19 -0.38 -30.62 -1.35
N PRO A 20 -1.39 -31.28 -0.76
CA PRO A 20 -1.37 -32.74 -0.61
C PRO A 20 -1.58 -33.42 -1.97
N ASN A 21 -0.82 -34.48 -2.23
CA ASN A 21 -1.03 -35.37 -3.37
C ASN A 21 -2.13 -36.38 -3.06
N GLU A 22 -2.69 -37.03 -4.08
CA GLU A 22 -3.81 -37.99 -3.92
C GLU A 22 -3.53 -39.15 -2.94
N HIS A 23 -2.26 -39.49 -2.74
CA HIS A 23 -1.83 -40.55 -1.83
C HIS A 23 -1.51 -40.07 -0.42
N ASP A 24 -1.51 -38.76 -0.16
CA ASP A 24 -1.22 -38.21 1.16
C ASP A 24 -2.45 -38.35 2.09
N PRO A 25 -2.25 -38.65 3.39
CA PRO A 25 -3.36 -38.77 4.35
C PRO A 25 -4.26 -37.54 4.39
N ASP A 26 -3.65 -36.36 4.24
CA ASP A 26 -4.30 -35.07 4.31
C ASP A 26 -5.15 -34.75 3.06
N TYR A 27 -5.03 -35.52 1.97
CA TYR A 27 -5.75 -35.25 0.71
C TYR A 27 -7.26 -35.29 0.91
N THR A 28 -7.76 -36.34 1.56
CA THR A 28 -9.21 -36.49 1.82
C THR A 28 -9.74 -35.40 2.75
N THR A 29 -8.95 -34.99 3.76
CA THR A 29 -9.30 -33.88 4.66
C THR A 29 -9.33 -32.55 3.92
N SER A 30 -8.37 -32.30 3.02
CA SER A 30 -8.33 -31.06 2.23
C SER A 30 -9.50 -30.93 1.26
N LEU A 31 -10.01 -32.05 0.71
CA LEU A 31 -11.20 -32.05 -0.14
C LEU A 31 -12.50 -31.87 0.66
N ALA A 32 -12.56 -32.44 1.88
CA ALA A 32 -13.73 -32.31 2.75
C ALA A 32 -13.85 -30.91 3.36
N ASP A 33 -12.73 -30.28 3.72
CA ASP A 33 -12.65 -28.94 4.31
C ASP A 33 -11.45 -28.14 3.75
N PRO A 34 -11.59 -27.57 2.54
CA PRO A 34 -10.50 -26.82 1.91
C PRO A 34 -10.17 -25.52 2.66
N GLU A 35 -11.18 -24.88 3.26
CA GLU A 35 -10.99 -23.64 4.04
C GLU A 35 -10.20 -23.91 5.32
N GLY A 36 -10.59 -24.94 6.08
CA GLY A 36 -9.87 -25.35 7.27
C GLY A 36 -8.45 -25.83 6.95
N TYR A 37 -8.25 -26.56 5.86
CA TYR A 37 -6.91 -26.95 5.41
C TYR A 37 -6.04 -25.74 5.06
N PHE A 38 -6.59 -24.77 4.33
CA PHE A 38 -5.90 -23.53 3.98
C PHE A 38 -5.51 -22.73 5.24
N LEU A 39 -6.44 -22.53 6.16
CA LEU A 39 -6.18 -21.81 7.42
C LEU A 39 -5.14 -22.54 8.28
N ALA A 40 -5.19 -23.86 8.35
CA ALA A 40 -4.18 -24.66 9.04
C ALA A 40 -2.80 -24.59 8.37
N SER A 41 -2.76 -24.29 7.07
CA SER A 41 -1.53 -24.10 6.29
C SER A 41 -0.93 -22.71 6.45
N LEU A 42 -1.68 -21.71 6.94
CA LEU A 42 -1.14 -20.40 7.28
C LEU A 42 -0.17 -20.50 8.47
N PRO A 43 0.77 -19.53 8.62
CA PRO A 43 1.61 -19.37 9.80
C PRO A 43 0.82 -19.32 11.11
N CYS A 44 1.46 -19.61 12.24
CA CYS A 44 0.80 -19.47 13.54
C CYS A 44 0.52 -18.01 13.91
N LEU A 45 -0.39 -17.80 14.86
CA LEU A 45 -0.95 -16.49 15.18
C LEU A 45 0.09 -15.44 15.56
N ASP A 46 1.12 -15.83 16.31
CA ASP A 46 2.26 -15.01 16.69
C ASP A 46 3.09 -14.55 15.47
N GLN A 47 3.37 -15.46 14.54
CA GLN A 47 4.06 -15.14 13.28
C GLN A 47 3.23 -14.20 12.41
N MET A 48 1.91 -14.44 12.33
CA MET A 48 0.99 -13.59 11.60
C MET A 48 0.93 -12.18 12.21
N LEU A 49 0.81 -12.09 13.54
CA LEU A 49 0.76 -10.82 14.26
C LEU A 49 2.05 -10.02 14.05
N HIS A 50 3.21 -10.67 14.20
CA HIS A 50 4.50 -10.04 13.97
C HIS A 50 4.61 -9.45 12.55
N TYR A 51 4.25 -10.26 11.54
CA TYR A 51 4.27 -9.82 10.14
C TYR A 51 3.33 -8.62 9.89
N ILE A 52 2.09 -8.69 10.39
CA ILE A 52 1.10 -7.61 10.23
C ILE A 52 1.57 -6.33 10.94
N SER A 53 2.18 -6.42 12.12
CA SER A 53 2.76 -5.29 12.83
C SER A 53 3.88 -4.63 12.03
N VAL A 54 4.77 -5.41 11.43
CA VAL A 54 5.83 -4.90 10.55
C VAL A 54 5.22 -4.21 9.33
N LEU A 55 4.26 -4.82 8.66
CA LEU A 55 3.58 -4.19 7.53
C LEU A 55 2.90 -2.88 7.91
N HIS A 56 2.31 -2.80 9.11
CA HIS A 56 1.66 -1.59 9.62
C HIS A 56 2.68 -0.45 9.75
N ILE A 57 3.81 -0.71 10.41
CA ILE A 57 4.90 0.26 10.57
C ILE A 57 5.41 0.73 9.20
N LEU A 58 5.74 -0.22 8.31
CA LEU A 58 6.25 0.09 6.97
C LEU A 58 5.23 0.77 6.04
N SER A 59 3.96 0.83 6.43
CA SER A 59 2.91 1.52 5.67
C SER A 59 2.48 2.84 6.29
N THR A 60 3.11 3.24 7.39
CA THR A 60 2.73 4.42 8.15
C THR A 60 3.57 5.61 7.69
N HIS A 61 2.89 6.66 7.25
CA HIS A 61 3.53 7.95 6.97
C HIS A 61 3.77 8.71 8.28
N SER A 62 4.98 9.26 8.44
CA SER A 62 5.29 10.17 9.53
C SER A 62 4.50 11.48 9.42
N ALA A 63 4.21 12.13 10.55
CA ALA A 63 3.65 13.48 10.56
C ALA A 63 4.63 14.51 9.96
N ASP A 64 5.91 14.20 9.99
CA ASP A 64 6.96 15.06 9.47
C ASP A 64 7.34 14.78 8.01
N GLU A 65 6.68 13.83 7.36
CA GLU A 65 6.98 13.41 5.98
C GLU A 65 6.90 14.57 4.99
N GLU A 66 7.79 14.56 3.99
CA GLU A 66 7.78 15.49 2.85
C GLU A 66 7.47 14.73 1.57
N TYR A 67 6.42 15.16 0.89
CA TYR A 67 5.90 14.50 -0.30
C TYR A 67 6.41 15.14 -1.59
N LEU A 68 6.24 14.44 -2.71
CA LEU A 68 6.53 14.98 -4.04
C LEU A 68 5.78 16.30 -4.27
N GLY A 69 6.54 17.35 -4.57
CA GLY A 69 6.02 18.70 -4.80
C GLY A 69 5.74 19.47 -3.51
N ASP A 70 6.10 18.93 -2.36
CA ASP A 70 6.14 19.61 -1.07
C ASP A 70 7.58 19.72 -0.54
N ARG A 71 7.87 20.82 0.15
CA ARG A 71 9.16 21.09 0.78
C ARG A 71 8.99 22.14 1.87
N LYS A 72 9.30 21.78 3.11
CA LYS A 72 9.25 22.65 4.28
C LYS A 72 10.41 23.66 4.28
N ALA A 73 11.59 23.25 3.83
CA ALA A 73 12.82 24.06 3.85
C ALA A 73 13.06 24.86 2.55
N LEU A 74 12.04 25.54 2.01
CA LEU A 74 12.18 26.36 0.79
C LEU A 74 13.15 27.54 0.94
N SER A 75 13.33 28.05 2.16
CA SER A 75 14.26 29.15 2.45
C SER A 75 15.71 28.85 2.09
N THR A 76 16.10 27.57 2.04
CA THR A 76 17.44 27.13 1.59
C THR A 76 17.74 27.47 0.13
N TRP A 77 16.70 27.72 -0.68
CA TRP A 77 16.81 28.10 -2.10
C TRP A 77 16.52 29.59 -2.36
N ALA A 78 16.34 30.40 -1.31
CA ALA A 78 15.94 31.80 -1.44
C ALA A 78 16.94 32.66 -2.24
N GLY A 79 18.19 32.21 -2.40
CA GLY A 79 19.21 32.88 -3.20
C GLY A 79 19.06 32.73 -4.72
N ASP A 80 18.21 31.81 -5.21
CA ASP A 80 17.97 31.62 -6.64
C ASP A 80 16.47 31.57 -6.96
N PRO A 81 15.87 32.70 -7.41
CA PRO A 81 14.47 32.77 -7.77
C PRO A 81 14.06 31.78 -8.87
N LYS A 82 14.97 31.38 -9.76
CA LYS A 82 14.66 30.46 -10.86
C LYS A 82 14.39 29.05 -10.35
N ILE A 83 15.15 28.60 -9.34
CA ILE A 83 14.95 27.29 -8.69
C ILE A 83 13.59 27.27 -8.00
N VAL A 84 13.27 28.34 -7.25
CA VAL A 84 12.01 28.47 -6.54
C VAL A 84 10.82 28.47 -7.53
N GLU A 85 10.91 29.23 -8.62
CA GLU A 85 9.87 29.27 -9.66
C GLU A 85 9.68 27.90 -10.33
N ALA A 86 10.78 27.21 -10.66
CA ALA A 86 10.73 25.88 -11.26
C ALA A 86 10.09 24.85 -10.32
N PHE A 87 10.41 24.91 -9.02
CA PHE A 87 9.79 24.05 -8.02
C PHE A 87 8.29 24.33 -7.89
N TYR A 88 7.85 25.59 -7.87
CA TYR A 88 6.42 25.91 -7.84
C TYR A 88 5.67 25.37 -9.06
N LYS A 89 6.27 25.45 -10.25
CA LYS A 89 5.70 24.83 -11.46
C LYS A 89 5.54 23.32 -11.28
N PHE A 90 6.58 22.65 -10.78
CA PHE A 90 6.54 21.22 -10.47
C PHE A 90 5.45 20.86 -9.46
N SER A 91 5.36 21.57 -8.32
CA SER A 91 4.31 21.37 -7.30
C SER A 91 2.90 21.53 -7.88
N MET A 92 2.70 22.48 -8.78
CA MET A 92 1.42 22.69 -9.46
C MET A 92 1.08 21.55 -10.41
N GLU A 93 2.05 21.03 -11.17
CA GLU A 93 1.85 19.84 -12.01
C GLU A 93 1.51 18.60 -11.17
N MET A 94 2.18 18.38 -10.04
CA MET A 94 1.84 17.28 -9.12
C MET A 94 0.38 17.40 -8.65
N LYS A 95 -0.07 18.58 -8.25
CA LYS A 95 -1.49 18.80 -7.88
C LYS A 95 -2.46 18.50 -9.02
N LYS A 96 -2.11 18.82 -10.28
CA LYS A 96 -2.93 18.48 -11.46
C LYS A 96 -3.00 16.96 -11.67
N ILE A 97 -1.87 16.26 -11.51
CA ILE A 97 -1.83 14.79 -11.60
C ILE A 97 -2.72 14.16 -10.52
N GLY A 98 -2.66 14.67 -9.28
CA GLY A 98 -3.53 14.20 -8.20
C GLY A 98 -5.02 14.27 -8.58
N LYS A 99 -5.46 15.42 -9.12
CA LYS A 99 -6.84 15.60 -9.60
C LYS A 99 -7.21 14.65 -10.75
N GLU A 100 -6.27 14.38 -11.65
CA GLU A 100 -6.49 13.42 -12.74
C GLU A 100 -6.63 11.99 -12.22
N ILE A 101 -5.86 11.61 -11.19
CA ILE A 101 -6.01 10.31 -10.51
C ILE A 101 -7.39 10.20 -9.84
N GLU A 102 -7.81 11.22 -9.09
CA GLU A 102 -9.13 11.29 -8.46
C GLU A 102 -10.25 11.15 -9.50
N LYS A 103 -10.15 11.89 -10.61
CA LYS A 103 -11.09 11.81 -11.73
C LYS A 103 -11.17 10.40 -12.30
N ARG A 104 -10.03 9.74 -12.52
CA ARG A 104 -9.98 8.37 -13.05
C ARG A 104 -10.56 7.36 -12.06
N ASN A 105 -10.31 7.54 -10.77
CA ASN A 105 -10.89 6.70 -9.72
C ASN A 105 -12.42 6.82 -9.65
N GLY A 106 -12.98 7.97 -10.04
CA GLY A 106 -14.42 8.19 -10.16
C GLY A 106 -15.05 7.75 -11.48
N ASP A 107 -14.27 7.31 -12.49
CA ASP A 107 -14.80 6.89 -13.78
C ASP A 107 -15.24 5.41 -13.74
N PRO A 108 -16.55 5.11 -13.87
CA PRO A 108 -17.05 3.73 -13.82
C PRO A 108 -16.59 2.87 -15.00
N ASN A 109 -16.10 3.46 -16.09
CA ASN A 109 -15.52 2.71 -17.20
C ASN A 109 -14.12 2.16 -16.85
N LEU A 110 -13.43 2.75 -15.88
CA LEU A 110 -12.11 2.33 -15.41
C LEU A 110 -12.22 1.31 -14.26
N ARG A 111 -12.76 0.13 -14.59
CA ARG A 111 -13.11 -0.93 -13.62
C ARG A 111 -11.95 -1.47 -12.78
N ASN A 112 -10.70 -1.33 -13.24
CA ASN A 112 -9.52 -1.82 -12.53
C ASN A 112 -8.99 -0.85 -11.46
N ARG A 113 -9.70 0.25 -11.18
CA ARG A 113 -9.28 1.27 -10.21
C ARG A 113 -9.95 1.14 -8.86
N CYS A 114 -11.13 0.51 -8.82
CA CYS A 114 -11.95 0.33 -7.62
C CYS A 114 -12.47 -1.11 -7.64
N GLY A 115 -12.34 -1.83 -6.53
CA GLY A 115 -12.81 -3.21 -6.39
C GLY A 115 -13.79 -3.36 -5.24
N ALA A 116 -14.52 -4.48 -5.19
CA ALA A 116 -15.36 -4.79 -4.04
C ALA A 116 -14.49 -4.91 -2.78
N GLY A 117 -14.72 -4.03 -1.80
CA GLY A 117 -13.91 -3.97 -0.56
C GLY A 117 -12.49 -3.43 -0.74
N ILE A 118 -12.12 -2.92 -1.92
CA ILE A 118 -10.80 -2.35 -2.20
C ILE A 118 -10.96 -0.86 -2.46
N SER A 119 -10.28 -0.04 -1.65
CA SER A 119 -10.24 1.42 -1.84
C SER A 119 -9.74 1.78 -3.24
N PRO A 120 -10.13 2.96 -3.77
CA PRO A 120 -9.63 3.43 -5.05
C PRO A 120 -8.10 3.43 -5.12
N TYR A 121 -7.56 3.25 -6.33
CA TYR A 121 -6.11 3.27 -6.51
C TYR A 121 -5.53 4.67 -6.28
N GLU A 122 -5.01 4.88 -5.07
CA GLU A 122 -4.48 6.17 -4.60
C GLU A 122 -2.98 6.14 -4.26
N LEU A 123 -2.30 5.00 -4.45
CA LEU A 123 -0.88 4.81 -4.11
C LEU A 123 0.06 5.82 -4.79
N LEU A 124 -0.37 6.43 -5.89
CA LEU A 124 0.39 7.44 -6.65
C LEU A 124 -0.18 8.86 -6.51
N LEU A 125 -1.13 9.09 -5.59
CA LEU A 125 -1.47 10.46 -5.23
C LEU A 125 -0.24 11.13 -4.62
N PRO A 126 0.17 12.32 -5.08
CA PRO A 126 1.44 12.92 -4.65
C PRO A 126 1.50 13.15 -3.14
N SER A 127 0.42 13.60 -2.51
CA SER A 127 0.38 14.00 -1.11
C SER A 127 -0.48 13.06 -0.24
N SER A 128 -0.15 12.99 1.05
CA SER A 128 -0.95 12.32 2.08
C SER A 128 -0.90 13.07 3.41
N GLY A 129 -1.72 12.63 4.37
CA GLY A 129 -1.52 12.91 5.79
C GLY A 129 -0.74 11.79 6.49
N PRO A 130 -0.47 11.95 7.80
CA PRO A 130 0.18 10.90 8.60
C PRO A 130 -0.69 9.64 8.72
N GLY A 131 -0.04 8.52 9.05
CA GLY A 131 -0.71 7.24 9.28
C GLY A 131 -0.69 6.31 8.07
N VAL A 132 -1.47 5.22 8.15
CA VAL A 132 -1.65 4.27 7.06
C VAL A 132 -2.79 4.74 6.17
N THR A 133 -2.46 5.35 5.02
CA THR A 133 -3.43 6.11 4.21
C THR A 133 -3.67 5.55 2.81
N CYS A 134 -2.92 4.54 2.36
CA CYS A 134 -2.93 4.05 0.97
C CYS A 134 -2.54 5.08 -0.10
N ARG A 135 -1.91 6.19 0.27
CA ARG A 135 -1.64 7.29 -0.67
C ARG A 135 -0.45 8.14 -0.22
N GLY A 136 0.01 9.03 -1.09
CA GLY A 136 1.16 9.90 -0.84
C GLY A 136 2.44 9.28 -1.36
N VAL A 137 3.23 10.07 -2.09
CA VAL A 137 4.54 9.67 -2.59
C VAL A 137 5.60 10.49 -1.87
N PRO A 138 6.35 9.91 -0.93
CA PRO A 138 7.45 10.59 -0.25
C PRO A 138 8.55 11.01 -1.22
N ASN A 139 9.32 12.05 -0.87
CA ASN A 139 10.47 12.50 -1.66
C ASN A 139 11.64 11.49 -1.67
N SER A 140 11.65 10.52 -0.73
CA SER A 140 12.76 9.59 -0.54
C SER A 140 12.28 8.22 -0.05
N VAL A 141 13.19 7.25 0.06
CA VAL A 141 12.93 5.99 0.77
C VAL A 141 13.11 6.26 2.27
N SER A 142 12.04 6.73 2.91
CA SER A 142 12.03 7.17 4.32
C SER A 142 11.60 6.08 5.31
N ILE A 143 11.15 4.92 4.81
CA ILE A 143 10.73 3.75 5.59
C ILE A 143 11.03 2.45 4.84
#